data_AF-A0A6N8B1N0-F1
#
_entry.id   AF-A0A6N8B1N0-F1
#
_cell.length_a   1.000
_cell.length_b   1.000
_cell.length_c   1.000
_cell.angle_alpha   90.00
_cell.angle_beta   90.00
_cell.angle_gamma   90.00
#
_symmetry.space_group_name_H-M   'P 1'
#
loop_
_entity.id
_entity.type
_entity.pdbx_description
1 polymer ?
#
loop_
_entity_poly.entity_id
_entity_poly.type
_entity_poly.pdbx_seq_one_letter_code
_entity_poly.pdbx_strand_id
1 'polypeptide(L)' 'MSAVMEEEIKRWTARRKSALVLEIIQGKTTVSEASRQFD' A
#
# COMPACT_ATOMS: atom_id res chain seq x y z
N MET A 1 -8.15 22.30 21.28
CA MET A 1 -7.41 21.04 21.04
C MET A 1 -8.41 20.04 20.50
N SER A 2 -8.75 20.16 19.21
CA SER A 2 -9.58 19.17 18.52
C SER A 2 -8.63 18.07 18.06
N ALA A 3 -8.76 16.89 18.63
CA ALA A 3 -8.06 15.70 18.18
C ALA A 3 -8.54 15.39 16.76
N VAL A 4 -7.79 15.88 15.77
CA VAL A 4 -7.86 15.34 14.42
C VAL A 4 -7.23 13.96 14.56
N MET A 5 -8.07 12.94 14.75
CA MET A 5 -7.64 11.57 14.51
C MET A 5 -7.21 11.53 13.05
N GLU A 6 -5.91 11.65 12.88
CA GLU A 6 -5.13 11.42 11.68
C GLU A 6 -5.23 9.91 11.37
N GLU A 7 -6.44 9.42 11.12
CA GLU A 7 -6.64 8.16 10.42
C GLU A 7 -6.08 8.38 9.02
N GLU A 8 -4.79 8.10 8.90
CA GLU A 8 -4.02 8.16 7.68
C GLU A 8 -4.82 7.41 6.60
N ILE A 9 -5.52 8.16 5.75
CA ILE A 9 -6.38 7.58 4.72
C ILE A 9 -5.49 6.63 3.92
N LYS A 10 -5.69 5.31 4.05
CA LYS A 10 -4.98 4.26 3.29
C LYS A 10 -5.38 4.36 1.82
N ARG A 11 -4.86 5.38 1.14
CA ARG A 11 -5.31 5.78 -0.20
C ARG A 11 -4.56 4.94 -1.22
N TRP A 12 -5.23 3.89 -1.69
CA TRP A 12 -4.75 3.06 -2.78
C TRP A 12 -4.95 3.77 -4.13
N THR A 13 -4.09 4.75 -4.39
CA THR A 13 -4.10 5.52 -5.65
C THR A 13 -3.63 4.63 -6.80
N ALA A 14 -4.14 4.87 -8.02
CA ALA A 14 -3.79 4.09 -9.20
C ALA A 14 -2.28 3.93 -9.39
N ARG A 15 -1.51 5.01 -9.16
CA ARG A 15 -0.05 5.00 -9.23
C ARG A 15 0.59 4.01 -8.25
N ARG A 16 0.10 3.95 -7.01
CA ARG A 16 0.64 3.05 -5.97
C ARG A 16 0.29 1.60 -6.27
N LYS A 17 -0.92 1.34 -6.81
CA LYS A 17 -1.31 0.00 -7.30
C LYS A 17 -0.36 -0.49 -8.37
N SER A 18 -0.12 0.33 -9.40
CA SER A 18 0.73 -0.03 -10.53
C SER A 18 2.18 -0.28 -10.11
N ALA A 19 2.73 0.55 -9.21
CA ALA A 19 4.08 0.34 -8.68
C ALA A 19 4.20 -1.01 -7.95
N LEU A 20 3.25 -1.34 -7.07
CA LEU A 20 3.25 -2.61 -6.35
C LEU A 20 3.15 -3.81 -7.29
N VAL A 21 2.28 -3.75 -8.30
CA VAL A 21 2.13 -4.84 -9.28
C VAL A 21 3.44 -5.07 -10.06
N LEU A 22 4.15 -4.00 -10.41
CA LEU A 22 5.46 -4.11 -11.07
C LEU A 22 6.50 -4.77 -10.17
N GLU A 23 6.55 -4.42 -8.88
CA GLU A 23 7.46 -5.04 -7.93
C GLU A 23 7.19 -6.54 -7.74
N ILE A 24 5.92 -6.94 -7.72
CA ILE A 24 5.52 -8.36 -7.64
C ILE A 24 5.94 -9.11 -8.90
N ILE A 25 5.68 -8.58 -10.09
CA ILE A 25 6.04 -9.23 -11.36
C ILE A 25 7.56 -9.32 -11.53
N GLN A 26 8.30 -8.32 -11.04
CA GLN A 26 9.77 -8.33 -11.05
C GLN A 26 10.37 -9.25 -9.96
N GLY A 27 9.56 -9.85 -9.09
CA GLY A 27 10.02 -10.74 -8.02
C GLY A 27 10.71 -10.03 -6.86
N LYS A 28 10.54 -8.71 -6.72
CA LYS A 28 11.11 -7.91 -5.62
C LYS A 28 10.33 -8.06 -4.33
N THR A 29 9.03 -8.35 -4.44
CA THR A 29 8.15 -8.64 -3.30
C THR A 29 7.15 -9.72 -3.70
N THR A 30 6.60 -10.42 -2.72
CA THR A 30 5.54 -11.40 -2.93
C THR A 30 4.17 -10.82 -2.62
N VAL A 31 3.12 -11.40 -3.22
CA VAL A 31 1.73 -11.04 -2.90
C VAL A 31 1.46 -11.16 -1.39
N SER A 32 2.03 -12.19 -0.75
CA SER A 32 1.90 -12.46 0.68
C SER A 32 2.50 -11.36 1.55
N GLU A 33 3.69 -10.86 1.21
CA GLU A 33 4.36 -9.78 1.94
C GLU A 33 3.65 -8.46 1.72
N ALA A 34 3.25 -8.16 0.49
CA ALA A 34 2.50 -6.96 0.16
C ALA A 34 1.16 -6.90 0.91
N SER A 35 0.44 -8.03 0.98
CA SER A 35 -0.83 -8.11 1.73
C SER A 35 -0.63 -7.74 3.21
N ARG A 36 0.43 -8.22 3.87
CA ARG A 36 0.69 -7.91 5.28
C ARG A 36 1.03 -6.44 5.54
N GLN A 37 1.55 -5.74 4.53
CA GLN A 37 1.95 -4.33 4.65
C GLN A 37 0.82 -3.34 4.39
N PHE A 38 -0.15 -3.72 3.54
CA PHE A 38 -1.20 -2.80 3.06
C PHE A 38 -2.62 -3.15 3.54
N ASP A 39 -2.82 -4.28 4.22
CA ASP A 39 -4.03 -4.59 5.00
C ASP A 39 -4.10 -3.67 6.25
#